data_AF-G4CGB9-F1
#
_entry.id   AF-G4CGB9-F1
#
_cell.length_a   1.000
_cell.length_b   1.000
_cell.length_c   1.000
_cell.angle_alpha   90.00
_cell.angle_beta   90.00
_cell.angle_gamma   90.00
#
_symmetry.space_group_name_H-M   'P 1'
#
loop_
_entity.id
_entity.type
_entity.pdbx_description
1 polymer ?
#
loop_
_entity_poly.entity_id
_entity_poly.type
_entity_poly.pdbx_seq_one_letter_code
_entity_poly.pdbx_strand_id
1 'polypeptide(L)' 'MTPAEWCREQIAEWAAKLKAASEAGDYPAFEVAERELANYKQMLERYEK' A
#
# COMPACT_ATOMS: atom_id res chain seq x y z
N MET A 1 -4.55 -18.21 -1.35
CA MET A 1 -4.25 -16.84 -0.91
C MET A 1 -4.33 -16.78 0.61
N THR A 2 -3.18 -16.63 1.25
CA THR A 2 -3.02 -16.38 2.68
C THR A 2 -3.16 -14.89 3.00
N PRO A 3 -3.39 -14.50 4.27
CA PRO A 3 -3.40 -13.07 4.64
C PRO A 3 -2.10 -12.34 4.28
N ALA A 4 -0.95 -13.00 4.40
CA ALA A 4 0.34 -12.43 4.01
C ALA A 4 0.44 -12.23 2.49
N GLU A 5 0.00 -13.21 1.68
CA GLU A 5 -0.06 -13.07 0.21
C GLU A 5 -0.96 -11.90 -0.20
N TRP A 6 -2.13 -11.78 0.42
CA TRP A 6 -3.05 -10.66 0.17
C TRP A 6 -2.43 -9.30 0.55
N CYS A 7 -1.76 -9.20 1.70
CA CYS A 7 -1.07 -7.95 2.08
C CYS A 7 0.02 -7.57 1.07
N ARG A 8 0.77 -8.54 0.51
CA ARG A 8 1.78 -8.25 -0.52
C ARG A 8 1.15 -7.74 -1.81
N GLU A 9 0.01 -8.30 -2.23
CA GLU A 9 -0.74 -7.80 -3.39
C GLU A 9 -1.22 -6.36 -3.16
N GLN A 10 -1.79 -6.06 -1.99
CA GLN A 10 -2.22 -4.71 -1.64
C GLN A 10 -1.04 -3.73 -1.57
N ILE A 11 0.10 -4.11 -1.00
CA ILE A 11 1.31 -3.28 -1.00
C ILE A 11 1.74 -2.93 -2.43
N ALA A 12 1.73 -3.88 -3.35
CA ALA A 12 2.07 -3.63 -4.75
C ALA A 12 1.07 -2.66 -5.42
N GLU A 13 -0.24 -2.87 -5.19
CA GLU A 13 -1.30 -2.03 -5.72
C GLU A 13 -1.20 -0.57 -5.21
N TRP A 14 -1.04 -0.40 -3.89
CA TRP A 14 -0.97 0.92 -3.28
C TRP A 14 0.34 1.64 -3.57
N ALA A 15 1.46 0.92 -3.75
CA ALA A 15 2.70 1.51 -4.23
C ALA A 15 2.55 2.05 -5.68
N ALA A 16 1.83 1.35 -6.55
CA ALA A 16 1.55 1.83 -7.90
C ALA A 16 0.66 3.08 -7.88
N LYS A 17 -0.38 3.10 -7.04
CA LYS A 17 -1.24 4.28 -6.84
C LYS A 17 -0.47 5.48 -6.30
N LEU A 18 0.43 5.26 -5.33
CA LEU A 18 1.29 6.31 -4.77
C LEU A 18 2.15 6.95 -5.86
N LYS A 19 2.79 6.12 -6.71
CA LYS A 19 3.60 6.61 -7.85
C LYS A 19 2.76 7.41 -8.83
N ALA A 20 1.59 6.90 -9.23
CA ALA A 20 0.69 7.58 -10.15
C ALA A 20 0.19 8.93 -9.59
N ALA A 21 -0.18 8.96 -8.31
CA ALA A 21 -0.60 10.20 -7.63
C ALA A 21 0.53 11.22 -7.56
N SER A 22 1.75 10.77 -7.27
CA SER A 22 2.95 11.62 -7.27
C SER A 22 3.23 12.20 -8.66
N GLU A 23 3.13 11.39 -9.71
CA GLU A 23 3.34 11.82 -11.10
C GLU A 23 2.26 12.79 -11.60
N ALA A 24 1.02 12.61 -11.14
CA ALA A 24 -0.10 13.49 -11.48
C ALA A 24 -0.16 14.78 -10.63
N GLY A 25 0.65 14.89 -9.57
CA GLY A 25 0.54 15.96 -8.59
C GLY A 25 -0.76 15.92 -7.76
N ASP A 26 -1.40 14.76 -7.66
CA ASP A 26 -2.62 14.54 -6.90
C ASP A 26 -2.29 14.28 -5.43
N TYR A 27 -2.14 15.38 -4.67
CA TYR A 27 -1.77 15.34 -3.26
C TYR A 27 -2.77 14.56 -2.38
N PRO A 28 -4.11 14.75 -2.51
CA PRO A 28 -5.07 13.92 -1.79
C PRO A 28 -4.94 12.42 -2.05
N ALA A 29 -4.79 12.01 -3.32
CA ALA A 29 -4.60 10.60 -3.65
C ALA A 29 -3.27 10.06 -3.13
N PHE A 30 -2.23 10.90 -3.10
CA PHE A 30 -0.92 10.55 -2.55
C PHE A 30 -1.01 10.26 -1.05
N GLU A 31 -1.61 11.14 -0.25
CA GLU A 31 -1.75 10.94 1.20
C GLU A 31 -2.54 9.67 1.53
N VAL A 32 -3.61 9.39 0.78
CA VAL A 32 -4.38 8.14 0.94
C VAL A 32 -3.50 6.93 0.62
N ALA A 33 -2.80 6.95 -0.51
CA ALA A 33 -1.98 5.82 -0.92
C ALA A 33 -0.81 5.57 0.04
N GLU A 34 -0.20 6.63 0.59
CA GLU A 34 0.87 6.52 1.58
C GLU A 34 0.37 5.86 2.87
N ARG A 35 -0.80 6.30 3.37
CA ARG A 35 -1.42 5.72 4.58
C ARG A 35 -1.76 4.25 4.40
N GLU A 36 -2.41 3.88 3.30
CA GLU A 36 -2.77 2.49 3.04
C GLU A 36 -1.53 1.61 2.87
N LEU A 37 -0.49 2.09 2.19
CA LEU A 37 0.79 1.40 2.07
C LEU A 37 1.42 1.13 3.44
N ALA A 38 1.38 2.09 4.37
CA ALA A 38 1.86 1.91 5.74
C ALA A 38 1.03 0.88 6.51
N ASN A 39 -0.31 0.91 6.38
CA ASN A 39 -1.21 -0.04 7.02
C ASN A 39 -0.92 -1.48 6.58
N TYR A 40 -0.80 -1.73 5.28
CA TYR A 40 -0.56 -3.08 4.77
C TYR A 40 0.83 -3.62 5.12
N LYS A 41 1.86 -2.76 5.19
CA LYS A 41 3.18 -3.15 5.70
C LYS A 41 3.10 -3.62 7.16
N GLN A 42 2.39 -2.88 8.02
CA GLN A 42 2.19 -3.29 9.41
C GLN A 42 1.37 -4.59 9.54
N MET A 43 0.37 -4.79 8.67
CA MET A 43 -0.39 -6.05 8.65
C MET A 43 0.48 -7.22 8.21
N LEU A 44 1.31 -7.05 7.17
CA LEU A 44 2.23 -8.08 6.69
C LEU A 44 3.18 -8.53 7.81
N GLU A 45 3.78 -7.58 8.54
CA GLU A 45 4.65 -7.88 9.69
C GLU A 45 3.96 -8.70 10.78
N ARG A 46 2.62 -8.58 10.94
CA ARG A 46 1.85 -9.38 11.90
C ARG A 46 1.59 -10.80 11.41
N TYR A 47 1.49 -11.00 10.10
CA TYR A 47 1.23 -12.30 9.49
C TYR A 47 2.51 -13.11 9.19
N GLU A 48 3.66 -12.45 9.16
CA GLU A 48 4.98 -13.09 8.97
C GLU A 48 5.68 -13.46 10.29
N LYS A 49 5.07 -13.14 11.44
CA LYS A 49 5.50 -13.57 12.78
C LYS A 49 4.99 -14.96 13.12
#